data_AF-A0A091LDS2-F1
#
_entry.id   AF-A0A091LDS2-F1
#
_cell.length_a   1.000
_cell.length_b   1.000
_cell.length_c   1.000
_cell.angle_alpha   90.00
_cell.angle_beta   90.00
_cell.angle_gamma   90.00
#
_symmetry.space_group_name_H-M   'P 1'
#
loop_
_entity.id
_entity.type
_entity.pdbx_description
1 polymer ?
#
loop_
_entity_poly.entity_id
_entity_poly.type
_entity_poly.pdbx_seq_one_letter_code
_entity_poly.pdbx_strand_id
1 'polypeptide(L)'
;AAIVLCLDVGFTMSSSAPGEESSLEQAKKIMTKFVQRQVFAESKDEVAVVLFGTDGTRNDLASGDQYQNITVHRSLMLPDFDLLEDIQDVIKPGSEQADFLDAIIVCMDLLQKETIGKKYEKRHIELFTDLSSPVSEDQLEIIIANLKKTGISLQFFLPFPVDVGDGGGDTSASVRSHVHRNSFPRKSLTEQQKEGIDVVRKLMHTLDEEGGLEEIYTFRESLERLSMFKKIERRPMAWPCQLTIGSNLSIRIVAYKSVTEEKVKKIWTIVDAKTLRKDDVQKETVYCLNDDDETEVQRDDTIQGFRYGSDIVPFSKEDEEQMKYKTEAKCFSVLGFSRSSQIQRHYYMGNQVLKVFAAKDDENAAVAFSALVHALDELKVVAIVRYAYDRRCNPQIGVAFPYIKDAYEVIFHFYL
;
A
#
# COMPACT_ATOMS: atom_id res chain seq x y z
N ALA A 1 9.81 7.05 3.49
CA ALA A 1 9.06 8.24 3.03
C ALA A 1 9.11 9.29 4.14
N ALA A 2 8.91 10.55 3.79
CA ALA A 2 8.69 11.64 4.76
C ALA A 2 7.23 12.07 4.67
N ILE A 3 6.52 12.04 5.78
CA ILE A 3 5.06 12.16 5.82
C ILE A 3 4.68 13.21 6.85
N VAL A 4 3.79 14.13 6.49
CA VAL A 4 3.20 15.09 7.43
C VAL A 4 1.71 14.82 7.53
N LEU A 5 1.25 14.51 8.74
CA LEU A 5 -0.17 14.45 9.08
C LEU A 5 -0.60 15.84 9.52
N CYS A 6 -1.42 16.51 8.72
CA CYS A 6 -1.93 17.85 8.97
C CYS A 6 -3.38 17.76 9.44
N LEU A 7 -3.62 17.97 10.73
CA LEU A 7 -4.94 17.80 11.35
C LEU A 7 -5.54 19.15 11.75
N ASP A 8 -6.77 19.37 11.30
CA ASP A 8 -7.63 20.44 11.79
C ASP A 8 -8.14 20.10 13.19
N VAL A 9 -7.84 20.96 14.15
CA VAL A 9 -8.32 20.86 15.53
C VAL A 9 -9.23 22.02 15.89
N GLY A 10 -9.69 22.82 14.92
CA GLY A 10 -10.57 23.96 15.17
C GLY A 10 -11.90 23.58 15.82
N PHE A 11 -12.59 24.57 16.35
CA PHE A 11 -13.82 24.34 17.15
C PHE A 11 -14.92 23.58 16.36
N THR A 12 -14.97 23.78 15.05
CA THR A 12 -15.93 23.17 14.13
C THR A 12 -15.75 21.67 13.99
N MET A 13 -14.51 21.19 14.03
CA MET A 13 -14.18 19.76 13.97
C MET A 13 -14.74 18.96 15.16
N SER A 14 -15.08 19.63 16.27
CA SER A 14 -15.71 19.02 17.45
C SER A 14 -17.23 18.93 17.37
N SER A 15 -17.84 19.61 16.41
CA SER A 15 -19.30 19.65 16.29
C SER A 15 -19.82 18.34 15.70
N SER A 16 -20.69 17.64 16.42
CA SER A 16 -21.37 16.44 15.90
C SER A 16 -22.86 16.42 16.20
N ALA A 17 -23.63 15.71 15.38
CA ALA A 17 -25.03 15.44 15.66
C ALA A 17 -25.15 14.43 16.81
N PRO A 18 -26.26 14.43 17.59
CA PRO A 18 -26.47 13.46 18.65
C PRO A 18 -26.37 12.02 18.12
N GLY A 19 -25.43 11.24 18.65
CA GLY A 19 -25.18 9.85 18.25
C GLY A 19 -24.17 9.65 17.11
N GLU A 20 -23.63 10.74 16.54
CA GLU A 20 -22.53 10.69 15.57
C GLU A 20 -21.20 11.11 16.21
N GLU A 21 -20.12 10.44 15.81
CA GLU A 21 -18.76 10.83 16.20
C GLU A 21 -18.37 12.12 15.48
N SER A 22 -17.67 13.01 16.19
CA SER A 22 -17.17 14.25 15.60
C SER A 22 -16.13 14.00 14.51
N SER A 23 -16.00 14.97 13.61
CA SER A 23 -14.98 14.94 12.55
C SER A 23 -13.57 14.77 13.11
N LEU A 24 -13.28 15.43 14.24
CA LEU A 24 -12.00 15.29 14.94
C LEU A 24 -11.74 13.86 15.41
N GLU A 25 -12.73 13.21 16.04
CA GLU A 25 -12.57 11.84 16.52
C GLU A 25 -12.42 10.84 15.37
N GLN A 26 -13.15 11.05 14.27
CA GLN A 26 -12.99 10.24 13.06
C GLN A 26 -11.59 10.40 12.46
N ALA A 27 -11.08 11.63 12.36
CA ALA A 27 -9.74 11.92 11.88
C ALA A 27 -8.66 11.33 12.80
N LYS A 28 -8.80 11.46 14.12
CA LYS A 28 -7.92 10.83 15.13
C LYS A 28 -7.85 9.32 14.93
N LYS A 29 -8.98 8.64 14.76
CA LYS A 29 -9.00 7.17 14.49
C LYS A 29 -8.25 6.79 13.22
N ILE A 30 -8.35 7.60 12.18
CA ILE A 30 -7.64 7.41 10.92
C ILE A 30 -6.14 7.57 11.17
N MET A 31 -5.70 8.67 11.77
CA MET A 31 -4.30 8.91 12.12
C MET A 31 -3.74 7.82 13.05
N THR A 32 -4.50 7.37 14.05
CA THR A 32 -4.10 6.26 14.94
C THR A 32 -3.89 4.97 14.14
N LYS A 33 -4.82 4.58 13.26
CA LYS A 33 -4.64 3.38 12.40
C LYS A 33 -3.42 3.52 11.48
N PHE A 34 -3.19 4.71 10.95
CA PHE A 34 -2.03 5.02 10.13
C PHE A 34 -0.73 4.77 10.91
N VAL A 35 -0.57 5.46 12.03
CA VAL A 35 0.64 5.40 12.87
C VAL A 35 0.83 3.98 13.42
N GLN A 36 -0.23 3.30 13.87
CA GLN A 36 -0.16 1.91 14.33
C GLN A 36 0.43 0.99 13.27
N ARG A 37 -0.01 1.08 12.01
CA ARG A 37 0.55 0.26 10.93
C ARG A 37 2.04 0.55 10.75
N GLN A 38 2.46 1.81 10.79
CA GLN A 38 3.86 2.19 10.62
C GLN A 38 4.75 1.66 11.75
N VAL A 39 4.29 1.76 13.00
CA VAL A 39 4.98 1.23 14.20
C VAL A 39 5.03 -0.30 14.18
N PHE A 40 3.89 -0.97 14.01
CA PHE A 40 3.83 -2.43 14.09
C PHE A 40 4.48 -3.13 12.89
N ALA A 41 4.47 -2.50 11.71
CA ALA A 41 5.18 -3.01 10.53
C ALA A 41 6.68 -2.65 10.52
N GLU A 42 7.17 -1.90 11.52
CA GLU A 42 8.56 -1.42 11.62
C GLU A 42 9.00 -0.69 10.35
N SER A 43 8.14 0.21 9.86
CA SER A 43 8.47 1.03 8.70
C SER A 43 9.61 1.99 9.02
N LYS A 44 10.39 2.33 7.98
CA LYS A 44 11.43 3.37 8.03
C LYS A 44 10.91 4.75 7.60
N ASP A 45 9.59 4.89 7.52
CA ASP A 45 8.97 6.16 7.19
C ASP A 45 9.00 7.06 8.42
N GLU A 46 9.41 8.31 8.21
CA GLU A 46 9.36 9.32 9.26
C GLU A 46 8.06 10.11 9.11
N VAL A 47 7.42 10.40 10.24
CA VAL A 47 6.12 11.05 10.36
C VAL A 47 6.27 12.30 11.21
N ALA A 48 5.72 13.41 10.73
CA ALA A 48 5.53 14.64 11.47
C ALA A 48 4.03 14.90 11.65
N VAL A 49 3.68 15.67 12.69
CA VAL A 49 2.29 16.09 12.94
C VAL A 49 2.21 17.59 13.06
N VAL A 50 1.37 18.18 12.21
CA VAL A 50 1.04 19.62 12.21
C VAL A 50 -0.44 19.74 12.55
N LEU A 51 -0.75 20.63 13.49
CA LEU A 51 -2.11 20.94 13.92
C LEU A 51 -2.43 22.36 13.52
N PHE A 52 -3.64 22.61 13.00
CA PHE A 52 -4.11 23.96 12.70
C PHE A 52 -5.49 24.19 13.32
N GLY A 53 -5.80 25.44 13.70
CA GLY A 53 -6.92 25.76 14.57
C GLY A 53 -6.59 25.59 16.07
N THR A 54 -5.30 25.63 16.43
CA THR A 54 -4.88 25.58 17.84
C THR A 54 -5.00 26.94 18.53
N ASP A 55 -5.21 26.94 19.85
CA ASP A 55 -5.28 28.18 20.66
C ASP A 55 -3.96 28.98 20.64
N GLY A 56 -2.84 28.29 20.42
CA GLY A 56 -1.52 28.89 20.30
C GLY A 56 -0.92 28.72 18.90
N THR A 57 0.17 29.44 18.65
CA THR A 57 0.96 29.33 17.42
C THR A 57 2.36 28.82 17.75
N ARG A 58 2.79 27.74 17.10
CA ARG A 58 4.15 27.20 17.22
C ARG A 58 4.61 26.63 15.88
N ASN A 59 5.05 27.51 15.00
CA ASN A 59 5.68 27.16 13.73
C ASN A 59 6.73 28.24 13.37
N ASP A 60 7.71 27.88 12.55
CA ASP A 60 8.84 28.76 12.21
C ASP A 60 8.48 29.92 11.27
N LEU A 61 7.33 29.84 10.60
CA LEU A 61 6.87 30.83 9.63
C LEU A 61 5.99 31.91 10.27
N ALA A 62 5.53 31.69 11.50
CA ALA A 62 4.67 32.60 12.22
C ALA A 62 5.33 33.98 12.38
N SER A 63 4.79 34.98 11.69
CA SER A 63 5.27 36.35 11.72
C SER A 63 4.13 37.32 11.55
N GLY A 64 3.97 38.25 12.51
CA GLY A 64 2.84 39.17 12.53
C GLY A 64 1.51 38.42 12.56
N ASP A 65 0.64 38.69 11.60
CA ASP A 65 -0.69 38.09 11.48
C ASP A 65 -0.74 36.87 10.53
N GLN A 66 0.40 36.42 10.00
CA GLN A 66 0.46 35.28 9.08
C GLN A 66 0.82 33.97 9.81
N TYR A 67 0.27 32.86 9.31
CA TYR A 67 0.52 31.50 9.82
C TYR A 67 0.20 31.33 11.32
N GLN A 68 -0.82 32.05 11.81
CA GLN A 68 -1.29 31.96 13.19
C GLN A 68 -2.11 30.70 13.42
N ASN A 69 -2.21 30.28 14.69
CA ASN A 69 -3.03 29.15 15.13
C ASN A 69 -2.63 27.82 14.48
N ILE A 70 -1.37 27.73 14.03
CA ILE A 70 -0.75 26.53 13.48
C ILE A 70 0.41 26.12 14.39
N THR A 71 0.39 24.87 14.81
CA THR A 71 1.35 24.27 15.72
C THR A 71 1.97 23.03 15.09
N VAL A 72 3.29 23.03 14.93
CA VAL A 72 4.06 21.80 14.72
C VAL A 72 4.04 21.05 16.04
N HIS A 73 3.18 20.04 16.13
CA HIS A 73 3.05 19.21 17.32
C HIS A 73 4.26 18.31 17.47
N ARG A 74 4.72 17.74 16.36
CA ARG A 74 5.88 16.86 16.31
C ARG A 74 6.65 17.01 15.00
N SER A 75 7.97 17.18 15.11
CA SER A 75 8.91 17.16 13.98
C SER A 75 9.02 15.76 13.35
N LEU A 76 9.62 15.70 12.17
CA LEU A 76 9.81 14.51 11.36
C LEU A 76 10.75 13.52 12.05
N MET A 77 10.18 12.44 12.57
CA MET A 77 10.91 11.34 13.21
C MET A 77 10.20 10.01 13.00
N LEU A 78 10.84 8.90 13.37
CA LEU A 78 10.17 7.60 13.35
C LEU A 78 9.01 7.61 14.34
N PRO A 79 7.83 7.12 13.94
CA PRO A 79 6.68 7.05 14.84
C PRO A 79 6.93 6.05 15.97
N ASP A 80 6.41 6.36 17.16
CA ASP A 80 6.48 5.54 18.37
C ASP A 80 5.13 5.49 19.10
N PHE A 81 5.11 4.85 20.27
CA PHE A 81 3.92 4.75 21.11
C PHE A 81 3.52 6.09 21.72
N ASP A 82 4.48 6.97 22.00
CA ASP A 82 4.22 8.32 22.51
C ASP A 82 3.37 9.11 21.49
N LEU A 83 3.63 8.98 20.18
CA LEU A 83 2.78 9.60 19.15
C LEU A 83 1.34 9.09 19.19
N LEU A 84 1.16 7.80 19.44
CA LEU A 84 -0.15 7.18 19.49
C LEU A 84 -0.94 7.67 20.70
N GLU A 85 -0.28 7.77 21.85
CA GLU A 85 -0.84 8.34 23.08
C GLU A 85 -1.16 9.82 22.90
N ASP A 86 -0.26 10.58 22.27
CA ASP A 86 -0.48 12.01 21.96
C ASP A 86 -1.73 12.20 21.11
N ILE A 87 -1.86 11.45 20.01
CA ILE A 87 -3.03 11.54 19.12
C ILE A 87 -4.31 11.21 19.87
N GLN A 88 -4.29 10.20 20.74
CA GLN A 88 -5.47 9.73 21.43
C GLN A 88 -5.89 10.67 22.58
N ASP A 89 -4.94 11.09 23.42
CA ASP A 89 -5.25 11.69 24.73
C ASP A 89 -4.78 13.15 24.87
N VAL A 90 -3.72 13.57 24.18
CA VAL A 90 -3.13 14.92 24.30
C VAL A 90 -3.74 15.88 23.30
N ILE A 91 -3.95 15.47 22.05
CA ILE A 91 -4.55 16.31 21.01
C ILE A 91 -6.02 16.53 21.33
N LYS A 92 -6.33 17.77 21.67
CA LYS A 92 -7.65 18.28 22.03
C LYS A 92 -8.11 19.31 21.00
N PRO A 93 -9.42 19.53 20.89
CA PRO A 93 -9.93 20.61 20.07
C PRO A 93 -9.54 21.97 20.62
N GLY A 94 -9.14 22.86 19.72
CA GLY A 94 -8.94 24.27 19.97
C GLY A 94 -10.22 25.09 19.83
N SER A 95 -10.15 26.36 20.25
CA SER A 95 -11.22 27.34 20.11
C SER A 95 -11.12 28.20 18.86
N GLU A 96 -9.98 28.15 18.16
CA GLU A 96 -9.66 29.04 17.06
C GLU A 96 -9.81 28.34 15.69
N GLN A 97 -9.72 29.12 14.62
CA GLN A 97 -9.69 28.62 13.24
C GLN A 97 -8.42 29.10 12.55
N ALA A 98 -7.95 28.34 11.56
CA ALA A 98 -6.81 28.69 10.74
C ALA A 98 -7.08 28.28 9.29
N ASP A 99 -6.44 28.98 8.35
CA ASP A 99 -6.51 28.65 6.93
C ASP A 99 -5.73 27.34 6.66
N PHE A 100 -6.38 26.39 6.00
CA PHE A 100 -5.76 25.11 5.64
C PHE A 100 -4.65 25.28 4.59
N LEU A 101 -4.69 26.33 3.75
CA LEU A 101 -3.62 26.63 2.79
C LEU A 101 -2.35 27.10 3.50
N ASP A 102 -2.49 27.92 4.53
CA ASP A 102 -1.38 28.30 5.42
C ASP A 102 -0.80 27.07 6.13
N ALA A 103 -1.66 26.15 6.59
CA ALA A 103 -1.23 24.88 7.17
C ALA A 103 -0.45 24.01 6.17
N ILE A 104 -0.86 23.95 4.89
CA ILE A 104 -0.10 23.27 3.82
C ILE A 104 1.27 23.91 3.63
N ILE A 105 1.37 25.24 3.66
CA ILE A 105 2.66 25.94 3.52
C ILE A 105 3.60 25.59 4.67
N VAL A 106 3.09 25.58 5.91
CA VAL A 106 3.87 25.15 7.09
C VAL A 106 4.33 23.68 6.94
N CYS A 107 3.47 22.79 6.45
CA CYS A 107 3.84 21.40 6.17
C CYS A 107 4.94 21.29 5.10
N MET A 108 4.87 22.11 4.05
CA MET A 108 5.86 22.15 2.98
C MET A 108 7.21 22.66 3.49
N ASP A 109 7.23 23.72 4.30
CA ASP A 109 8.45 24.24 4.93
C ASP A 109 9.10 23.21 5.84
N LEU A 110 8.31 22.54 6.68
CA LEU A 110 8.78 21.45 7.55
C LEU A 110 9.44 20.33 6.74
N LEU A 111 8.78 19.84 5.69
CA LEU A 111 9.34 18.83 4.80
C LEU A 111 10.59 19.34 4.09
N GLN A 112 10.64 20.60 3.67
CA GLN A 112 11.80 21.14 2.98
C GLN A 112 13.02 21.23 3.91
N LYS A 113 12.85 21.72 5.14
CA LYS A 113 13.92 21.87 6.14
C LYS A 113 14.42 20.53 6.68
N GLU A 114 13.50 19.68 7.13
CA GLU A 114 13.87 18.47 7.87
C GLU A 114 14.25 17.30 6.98
N THR A 115 14.00 17.39 5.67
CA THR A 115 14.48 16.39 4.70
C THR A 115 15.84 16.72 4.08
N ILE A 116 16.47 17.85 4.45
CA ILE A 116 17.83 18.20 3.99
C ILE A 116 18.82 17.17 4.53
N GLY A 117 19.67 16.64 3.65
CA GLY A 117 20.72 15.67 4.01
C GLY A 117 20.23 14.23 4.21
N LYS A 118 18.91 13.98 4.25
CA LYS A 118 18.32 12.64 4.31
C LYS A 118 17.72 12.24 2.96
N LYS A 119 17.83 10.95 2.61
CA LYS A 119 17.32 10.43 1.33
C LYS A 119 15.92 9.84 1.51
N TYR A 120 14.91 10.49 0.94
CA TYR A 120 13.54 9.96 0.87
C TYR A 120 13.14 9.68 -0.57
N GLU A 121 12.46 8.55 -0.79
CA GLU A 121 11.89 8.21 -2.11
C GLU A 121 10.61 9.00 -2.40
N LYS A 122 9.85 9.33 -1.35
CA LYS A 122 8.54 10.00 -1.44
C LYS A 122 8.38 11.00 -0.29
N ARG A 123 7.76 12.14 -0.59
CA ARG A 123 7.30 13.16 0.36
C ARG A 123 5.78 13.29 0.21
N HIS A 124 5.08 13.25 1.33
CA HIS A 124 3.61 13.20 1.32
C HIS A 124 3.01 14.05 2.44
N ILE A 125 1.90 14.70 2.15
CA ILE A 125 1.07 15.43 3.12
C ILE A 125 -0.33 14.81 3.09
N GLU A 126 -0.83 14.45 4.26
CA GLU A 126 -2.20 13.98 4.48
C GLU A 126 -2.93 15.05 5.30
N LEU A 127 -3.98 15.65 4.73
CA LEU A 127 -4.71 16.75 5.37
C LEU A 127 -6.11 16.28 5.80
N PHE A 128 -6.44 16.48 7.08
CA PHE A 128 -7.70 16.10 7.70
C PHE A 128 -8.45 17.36 8.16
N THR A 129 -9.59 17.67 7.56
CA THR A 129 -10.37 18.90 7.87
C THR A 129 -11.84 18.74 7.50
N ASP A 130 -12.70 19.60 8.04
CA ASP A 130 -14.10 19.73 7.66
C ASP A 130 -14.38 20.91 6.71
N LEU A 131 -13.33 21.64 6.29
CA LEU A 131 -13.38 22.81 5.40
C LEU A 131 -14.33 23.92 5.87
N SER A 132 -14.54 24.04 7.18
CA SER A 132 -15.44 25.06 7.75
C SER A 132 -14.75 26.39 8.09
N SER A 133 -13.41 26.42 8.05
CA SER A 133 -12.61 27.63 8.27
C SER A 133 -12.54 28.48 7.00
N PRO A 134 -12.48 29.82 7.11
CA PRO A 134 -12.23 30.70 5.97
C PRO A 134 -10.93 30.36 5.24
N VAL A 135 -10.93 30.48 3.91
CA VAL A 135 -9.78 30.17 3.04
C VAL A 135 -9.43 31.37 2.16
N SER A 136 -8.14 31.67 2.02
CA SER A 136 -7.64 32.70 1.11
C SER A 136 -6.99 32.09 -0.14
N GLU A 137 -7.55 32.35 -1.32
CA GLU A 137 -7.02 31.82 -2.60
C GLU A 137 -5.73 32.51 -3.08
N ASP A 138 -5.29 33.60 -2.45
CA ASP A 138 -4.21 34.47 -2.95
C ASP A 138 -2.89 33.73 -3.23
N GLN A 139 -2.61 32.66 -2.48
CA GLN A 139 -1.36 31.90 -2.57
C GLN A 139 -1.50 30.55 -3.30
N LEU A 140 -2.70 30.23 -3.81
CA LEU A 140 -3.01 28.90 -4.36
C LEU A 140 -2.08 28.49 -5.50
N GLU A 141 -1.83 29.38 -6.47
CA GLU A 141 -0.95 29.09 -7.61
C GLU A 141 0.51 28.84 -7.18
N ILE A 142 0.98 29.59 -6.18
CA ILE A 142 2.33 29.48 -5.62
C ILE A 142 2.48 28.14 -4.89
N ILE A 143 1.47 27.75 -4.11
CA ILE A 143 1.43 26.45 -3.42
C ILE A 143 1.51 25.31 -4.44
N ILE A 144 0.69 25.35 -5.50
CA ILE A 144 0.71 24.31 -6.56
C ILE A 144 2.08 24.23 -7.23
N ALA A 145 2.64 25.36 -7.63
CA ALA A 145 3.95 25.41 -8.27
C ALA A 145 5.04 24.81 -7.37
N ASN A 146 5.02 25.13 -6.08
CA ASN A 146 5.97 24.61 -5.11
C ASN A 146 5.76 23.12 -4.82
N LEU A 147 4.52 22.63 -4.73
CA LEU A 147 4.22 21.20 -4.57
C LEU A 147 4.77 20.38 -5.76
N LYS A 148 4.52 20.84 -6.99
CA LYS A 148 5.05 20.22 -8.22
C LYS A 148 6.58 20.25 -8.25
N LYS A 149 7.19 21.40 -7.95
CA LYS A 149 8.66 21.58 -7.96
C LYS A 149 9.36 20.70 -6.93
N THR A 150 8.76 20.52 -5.76
CA THR A 150 9.34 19.73 -4.66
C THR A 150 8.98 18.25 -4.71
N GLY A 151 8.07 17.86 -5.60
CA GLY A 151 7.58 16.48 -5.74
C GLY A 151 6.80 15.99 -4.52
N ILE A 152 6.14 16.91 -3.80
CA ILE A 152 5.32 16.58 -2.64
C ILE A 152 3.92 16.20 -3.14
N SER A 153 3.47 15.01 -2.73
CA SER A 153 2.11 14.54 -3.01
C SER A 153 1.16 14.94 -1.88
N LEU A 154 -0.11 15.21 -2.22
CA LEU A 154 -1.13 15.67 -1.27
C LEU A 154 -2.36 14.75 -1.34
N GLN A 155 -2.96 14.45 -0.19
CA GLN A 155 -4.24 13.75 -0.04
C GLN A 155 -5.13 14.50 0.94
N PHE A 156 -6.43 14.57 0.62
CA PHE A 156 -7.43 15.19 1.48
C PHE A 156 -8.36 14.15 2.09
N PHE A 157 -8.69 14.35 3.36
CA PHE A 157 -9.61 13.53 4.13
C PHE A 157 -10.69 14.43 4.73
N LEU A 158 -11.94 14.22 4.30
CA LEU A 158 -13.09 15.08 4.61
C LEU A 158 -14.23 14.28 5.27
N PRO A 159 -15.12 14.92 6.05
CA PRO A 159 -16.28 14.23 6.64
C PRO A 159 -17.41 13.96 5.63
N PHE A 160 -17.35 14.55 4.43
CA PHE A 160 -18.35 14.44 3.38
C PHE A 160 -17.71 14.12 2.02
N PRO A 161 -18.44 13.47 1.11
CA PRO A 161 -17.95 13.24 -0.25
C PRO A 161 -17.91 14.56 -1.02
N VAL A 162 -16.92 14.67 -1.92
CA VAL A 162 -16.90 15.72 -2.94
C VAL A 162 -17.56 15.15 -4.18
N ASP A 163 -18.74 15.67 -4.52
CA ASP A 163 -19.38 15.29 -5.79
C ASP A 163 -18.45 15.73 -6.95
N VAL A 164 -17.94 14.72 -7.67
CA VAL A 164 -17.30 14.91 -8.97
C VAL A 164 -18.45 15.20 -9.93
N GLY A 165 -18.67 16.48 -10.19
CA GLY A 165 -19.79 16.96 -11.00
C GLY A 165 -19.97 16.19 -12.30
N ASP A 166 -21.18 15.68 -12.47
CA ASP A 166 -21.76 15.09 -13.67
C ASP A 166 -21.62 16.05 -14.86
N GLY A 167 -20.94 15.57 -15.90
CA GLY A 167 -20.65 16.29 -17.13
C GLY A 167 -20.90 15.40 -18.33
N GLY A 168 -22.16 15.03 -18.55
CA GLY A 168 -22.61 14.43 -19.81
C GLY A 168 -23.19 13.04 -19.61
N GLY A 169 -24.51 12.94 -19.74
CA GLY A 169 -25.21 11.68 -19.70
C GLY A 169 -24.70 10.72 -20.78
N ASP A 170 -24.22 9.56 -20.34
CA ASP A 170 -24.32 8.36 -21.15
C ASP A 170 -24.62 7.14 -20.28
N THR A 171 -25.61 6.40 -20.73
CA THR A 171 -26.40 5.47 -19.92
C THR A 171 -25.81 4.07 -20.00
N SER A 172 -24.63 3.81 -19.44
CA SER A 172 -24.11 2.42 -19.33
C SER A 172 -22.92 2.16 -18.40
N ALA A 173 -22.82 2.78 -17.22
CA ALA A 173 -21.76 2.46 -16.23
C ALA A 173 -22.25 2.29 -14.79
N SER A 174 -23.51 1.85 -14.59
CA SER A 174 -24.15 1.74 -13.28
C SER A 174 -23.72 0.53 -12.42
N VAL A 175 -22.46 0.09 -12.47
CA VAL A 175 -21.99 -1.08 -11.68
C VAL A 175 -21.13 -0.69 -10.46
N ARG A 176 -20.83 0.60 -10.24
CA ARG A 176 -19.93 1.02 -9.15
C ARG A 176 -20.55 1.53 -7.83
N SER A 177 -21.85 1.34 -7.56
CA SER A 177 -22.46 1.93 -6.34
C SER A 177 -23.49 1.08 -5.60
N HIS A 178 -23.33 -0.25 -5.53
CA HIS A 178 -24.31 -1.12 -4.87
C HIS A 178 -23.96 -1.66 -3.47
N VAL A 179 -22.93 -1.16 -2.79
CA VAL A 179 -22.67 -1.53 -1.39
C VAL A 179 -22.48 -0.27 -0.55
N HIS A 180 -23.47 0.00 0.32
CA HIS A 180 -23.58 1.10 1.29
C HIS A 180 -23.92 2.51 0.79
N ARG A 181 -25.13 2.64 0.25
CA ARG A 181 -25.90 3.89 0.29
C ARG A 181 -26.48 4.11 1.71
N ASN A 182 -25.61 4.24 2.72
CA ASN A 182 -26.01 4.52 4.10
C ASN A 182 -25.70 5.98 4.45
N SER A 183 -26.72 6.82 4.24
CA SER A 183 -26.90 8.22 4.65
C SER A 183 -25.64 8.99 5.07
N PHE A 184 -25.10 9.78 4.13
CA PHE A 184 -24.28 10.95 4.46
C PHE A 184 -25.12 11.98 5.26
N PRO A 185 -24.50 12.98 5.93
CA PRO A 185 -25.23 13.89 6.80
C PRO A 185 -26.44 14.49 6.08
N ARG A 186 -27.62 14.43 6.72
CA ARG A 186 -28.84 15.10 6.23
C ARG A 186 -28.73 16.64 6.20
N LYS A 187 -27.61 17.18 6.67
CA LYS A 187 -27.35 18.62 6.78
C LYS A 187 -26.70 19.09 5.48
N SER A 188 -27.29 20.09 4.85
CA SER A 188 -26.68 20.79 3.71
C SER A 188 -25.32 21.37 4.11
N LEU A 189 -24.32 21.22 3.26
CA LEU A 189 -23.01 21.85 3.40
C LEU A 189 -23.17 23.36 3.60
N THR A 190 -22.36 23.95 4.47
CA THR A 190 -22.32 25.41 4.64
C THR A 190 -21.73 26.07 3.40
N GLU A 191 -22.01 27.37 3.19
CA GLU A 191 -21.40 28.10 2.06
C GLU A 191 -19.86 28.12 2.16
N GLN A 192 -19.32 28.24 3.38
CA GLN A 192 -17.87 28.15 3.61
C GLN A 192 -17.29 26.79 3.19
N GLN A 193 -18.01 25.70 3.48
CA GLN A 193 -17.60 24.36 3.06
C GLN A 193 -17.63 24.20 1.54
N LYS A 194 -18.62 24.80 0.86
CA LYS A 194 -18.68 24.77 -0.61
C LYS A 194 -17.50 25.52 -1.23
N GLU A 195 -17.20 26.72 -0.72
CA GLU A 195 -16.03 27.50 -1.13
C GLU A 195 -14.74 26.70 -0.91
N GLY A 196 -14.54 26.12 0.28
CA GLY A 196 -13.38 25.27 0.56
C GLY A 196 -13.27 24.06 -0.37
N ILE A 197 -14.39 23.40 -0.69
CA ILE A 197 -14.42 22.28 -1.64
C ILE A 197 -13.99 22.73 -3.04
N ASP A 198 -14.45 23.89 -3.50
CA ASP A 198 -14.09 24.42 -4.81
C ASP A 198 -12.59 24.75 -4.90
N VAL A 199 -12.02 25.32 -3.84
CA VAL A 199 -10.57 25.54 -3.72
C VAL A 199 -9.80 24.22 -3.74
N VAL A 200 -10.23 23.22 -2.96
CA VAL A 200 -9.60 21.89 -2.93
C VAL A 200 -9.70 21.21 -4.31
N ARG A 201 -10.85 21.31 -4.99
CA ARG A 201 -11.04 20.75 -6.34
C ARG A 201 -10.06 21.40 -7.32
N LYS A 202 -9.96 22.73 -7.31
CA LYS A 202 -9.03 23.49 -8.14
C LYS A 202 -7.57 23.12 -7.85
N LEU A 203 -7.21 23.02 -6.57
CA LEU A 203 -5.88 22.60 -6.12
C LEU A 203 -5.52 21.21 -6.66
N MET A 204 -6.38 20.22 -6.41
CA MET A 204 -6.12 18.81 -6.73
C MET A 204 -6.14 18.56 -8.23
N HIS A 205 -7.08 19.14 -8.98
CA HIS A 205 -7.12 19.04 -10.44
C HIS A 205 -5.90 19.69 -11.09
N THR A 206 -5.45 20.84 -10.58
CA THR A 206 -4.26 21.50 -11.15
C THR A 206 -2.98 20.75 -10.78
N LEU A 207 -2.93 20.09 -9.62
CA LEU A 207 -1.79 19.28 -9.19
C LEU A 207 -1.64 18.03 -10.06
N ASP A 208 -2.74 17.33 -10.34
CA ASP A 208 -2.83 16.11 -11.14
C ASP A 208 -4.16 16.07 -11.92
N GLU A 209 -4.08 16.35 -13.23
CA GLU A 209 -5.27 16.51 -14.11
C GLU A 209 -6.03 15.19 -14.32
N GLU A 210 -5.33 14.05 -14.30
CA GLU A 210 -5.94 12.74 -14.59
C GLU A 210 -6.43 12.04 -13.32
N GLY A 211 -5.72 12.20 -12.20
CA GLY A 211 -5.95 11.43 -10.98
C GLY A 211 -6.19 12.24 -9.71
N GLY A 212 -6.09 13.58 -9.74
CA GLY A 212 -6.09 14.41 -8.54
C GLY A 212 -7.37 14.31 -7.70
N LEU A 213 -8.53 14.19 -8.35
CA LEU A 213 -9.82 14.05 -7.67
C LEU A 213 -10.00 12.67 -7.01
N GLU A 214 -9.26 11.65 -7.46
CA GLU A 214 -9.27 10.31 -6.82
C GLU A 214 -8.48 10.28 -5.50
N GLU A 215 -7.80 11.37 -5.15
CA GLU A 215 -6.99 11.52 -3.94
C GLU A 215 -7.71 12.34 -2.85
N ILE A 216 -9.01 12.59 -3.04
CA ILE A 216 -9.92 13.15 -2.04
C ILE A 216 -10.77 12.01 -1.48
N TYR A 217 -10.66 11.75 -0.19
CA TYR A 217 -11.35 10.66 0.48
C TYR A 217 -12.26 11.17 1.57
N THR A 218 -13.30 10.40 1.87
CA THR A 218 -14.07 10.61 3.10
C THR A 218 -13.41 9.91 4.29
N PHE A 219 -13.62 10.41 5.51
CA PHE A 219 -13.13 9.74 6.72
C PHE A 219 -13.63 8.29 6.81
N ARG A 220 -14.92 8.07 6.53
CA ARG A 220 -15.52 6.72 6.52
C ARG A 220 -14.86 5.81 5.49
N GLU A 221 -14.74 6.26 4.25
CA GLU A 221 -14.11 5.47 3.19
C GLU A 221 -12.66 5.10 3.53
N SER A 222 -11.94 6.03 4.15
CA SER A 222 -10.52 5.85 4.50
C SER A 222 -10.32 4.79 5.57
N LEU A 223 -11.23 4.72 6.55
CA LEU A 223 -11.23 3.67 7.56
C LEU A 223 -11.44 2.26 6.97
N GLU A 224 -12.12 2.16 5.81
CA GLU A 224 -12.46 0.90 5.14
C GLU A 224 -11.48 0.51 4.02
N ARG A 225 -10.94 1.48 3.26
CA ARG A 225 -10.26 1.23 1.97
C ARG A 225 -8.73 1.30 1.98
N LEU A 226 -8.09 1.53 3.14
CA LEU A 226 -6.62 1.68 3.23
C LEU A 226 -6.05 2.79 2.32
N SER A 227 -6.87 3.77 1.90
CA SER A 227 -6.54 4.82 0.92
C SER A 227 -5.33 5.67 1.32
N MET A 228 -5.25 5.99 2.61
CA MET A 228 -4.12 6.60 3.32
C MET A 228 -2.77 5.89 3.14
N PHE A 229 -2.75 4.60 2.76
CA PHE A 229 -1.48 3.89 2.50
C PHE A 229 -1.12 3.82 1.01
N LYS A 230 -2.00 4.26 0.11
CA LYS A 230 -1.83 4.17 -1.36
C LYS A 230 -0.54 4.87 -1.80
N LYS A 231 -0.28 6.08 -1.31
CA LYS A 231 0.93 6.83 -1.70
C LYS A 231 2.20 6.28 -1.05
N ILE A 232 2.09 5.54 0.05
CA ILE A 232 3.23 5.02 0.82
C ILE A 232 3.56 3.57 0.44
N GLU A 233 2.74 2.96 -0.43
CA GLU A 233 2.96 1.58 -0.86
C GLU A 233 4.36 1.39 -1.45
N ARG A 234 5.03 0.35 -0.95
CA ARG A 234 6.37 -0.04 -1.38
C ARG A 234 6.24 -0.70 -2.76
N ARG A 235 7.04 -0.22 -3.71
CA ARG A 235 7.09 -0.79 -5.05
C ARG A 235 7.46 -2.28 -4.97
N PRO A 236 6.68 -3.18 -5.61
CA PRO A 236 7.01 -4.59 -5.68
C PRO A 236 8.38 -4.79 -6.33
N MET A 237 9.13 -5.79 -5.83
CA MET A 237 10.44 -6.13 -6.39
C MET A 237 10.29 -6.68 -7.81
N ALA A 238 11.03 -6.08 -8.74
CA ALA A 238 11.10 -6.53 -10.13
C ALA A 238 11.81 -7.88 -10.23
N TRP A 239 11.22 -8.82 -10.96
CA TRP A 239 11.86 -10.07 -11.34
C TRP A 239 12.15 -10.07 -12.85
N PRO A 240 13.38 -9.70 -13.28
CA PRO A 240 13.76 -9.71 -14.68
C PRO A 240 13.95 -11.15 -15.17
N CYS A 241 13.40 -11.48 -16.33
CA CYS A 241 13.52 -12.79 -16.97
C CYS A 241 13.48 -12.67 -18.49
N GLN A 242 13.60 -13.80 -19.18
CA GLN A 242 13.40 -13.90 -20.62
C GLN A 242 12.22 -14.83 -20.88
N LEU A 243 11.27 -14.33 -21.66
CA LEU A 243 10.18 -15.10 -22.21
C LEU A 243 10.67 -15.77 -23.50
N THR A 244 10.70 -17.10 -23.52
CA THR A 244 11.18 -17.87 -24.68
C THR A 244 10.02 -18.57 -25.39
N ILE A 245 9.95 -18.43 -26.72
CA ILE A 245 9.01 -19.15 -27.57
C ILE A 245 9.82 -20.02 -28.54
N GLY A 246 9.81 -21.33 -28.30
CA GLY A 246 10.75 -22.24 -28.97
C GLY A 246 12.20 -21.91 -28.64
N SER A 247 13.12 -22.21 -29.55
CA SER A 247 14.56 -21.99 -29.37
C SER A 247 15.09 -20.65 -29.90
N ASN A 248 14.33 -19.99 -30.77
CA ASN A 248 14.87 -18.89 -31.60
C ASN A 248 14.31 -17.51 -31.20
N LEU A 249 13.18 -17.46 -30.49
CA LEU A 249 12.55 -16.21 -30.07
C LEU A 249 12.68 -16.04 -28.56
N SER A 250 13.34 -14.97 -28.14
CA SER A 250 13.51 -14.59 -26.74
C SER A 250 13.17 -13.12 -26.56
N ILE A 251 12.24 -12.83 -25.64
CA ILE A 251 11.76 -11.49 -25.33
C ILE A 251 12.15 -11.17 -23.89
N ARG A 252 12.82 -10.04 -23.65
CA ARG A 252 13.15 -9.62 -22.28
C ARG A 252 11.90 -9.11 -21.58
N ILE A 253 11.63 -9.66 -20.40
CA ILE A 253 10.45 -9.34 -19.59
C ILE A 253 10.84 -9.02 -18.15
N VAL A 254 9.93 -8.36 -17.45
CA VAL A 254 10.01 -8.13 -16.01
C VAL A 254 8.66 -8.50 -15.40
N ALA A 255 8.67 -9.37 -14.39
CA ALA A 255 7.48 -9.73 -13.65
C ALA A 255 7.43 -9.04 -12.27
N TYR A 256 6.23 -8.73 -11.82
CA TYR A 256 5.94 -8.22 -10.48
C TYR A 256 4.84 -9.07 -9.85
N LYS A 257 4.92 -9.28 -8.53
CA LYS A 257 3.80 -9.88 -7.79
C LYS A 257 2.67 -8.88 -7.72
N SER A 258 1.53 -9.20 -8.35
CA SER A 258 0.34 -8.35 -8.35
C SER A 258 -0.61 -8.70 -7.22
N VAL A 259 -0.71 -9.97 -6.88
CA VAL A 259 -1.53 -10.45 -5.76
C VAL A 259 -0.67 -11.42 -4.98
N THR A 260 -0.64 -11.24 -3.67
CA THR A 260 -0.01 -12.15 -2.72
C THR A 260 -0.80 -12.11 -1.43
N GLU A 261 -0.87 -13.23 -0.73
CA GLU A 261 -1.41 -13.26 0.62
C GLU A 261 -0.49 -12.43 1.54
N GLU A 262 -1.04 -11.40 2.20
CA GLU A 262 -0.32 -10.63 3.22
C GLU A 262 -0.38 -11.40 4.55
N LYS A 263 0.80 -11.77 5.06
CA LYS A 263 0.95 -12.50 6.32
C LYS A 263 1.55 -11.59 7.38
N VAL A 264 1.14 -11.80 8.64
CA VAL A 264 1.76 -11.11 9.77
C VAL A 264 3.24 -11.50 9.84
N LYS A 265 4.12 -10.50 9.78
CA LYS A 265 5.58 -10.70 9.79
C LYS A 265 6.12 -10.99 11.19
N LYS A 266 5.43 -10.50 12.21
CA LYS A 266 5.79 -10.70 13.62
C LYS A 266 5.29 -12.06 14.11
N ILE A 267 6.13 -12.73 14.87
CA ILE A 267 5.85 -14.04 15.47
C ILE A 267 5.78 -13.83 16.99
N TRP A 268 4.81 -14.46 17.63
CA TRP A 268 4.71 -14.46 19.10
C TRP A 268 5.90 -15.20 19.69
N THR A 269 6.70 -14.49 20.49
CA THR A 269 7.85 -15.07 21.20
C THR A 269 7.38 -15.68 22.51
N ILE A 270 7.75 -16.93 22.75
CA ILE A 270 7.46 -17.62 24.02
C ILE A 270 8.41 -17.08 25.09
N VAL A 271 7.87 -16.66 26.22
CA VAL A 271 8.59 -16.10 27.36
C VAL A 271 8.09 -16.74 28.65
N ASP A 272 8.94 -16.75 29.68
CA ASP A 272 8.52 -17.18 31.01
C ASP A 272 7.52 -16.19 31.62
N ALA A 273 6.50 -16.68 32.32
CA ALA A 273 5.43 -15.84 32.85
C ALA A 273 5.87 -14.97 34.04
N LYS A 274 6.93 -15.35 34.77
CA LYS A 274 7.41 -14.61 35.94
C LYS A 274 8.45 -13.57 35.53
N THR A 275 9.40 -13.95 34.68
CA THR A 275 10.50 -13.07 34.29
C THR A 275 10.22 -12.27 33.02
N LEU A 276 9.27 -12.71 32.20
CA LEU A 276 8.95 -12.15 30.87
C LEU A 276 10.15 -12.17 29.91
N ARG A 277 11.13 -13.04 30.16
CA ARG A 277 12.34 -13.19 29.33
C ARG A 277 12.26 -14.45 28.50
N LYS A 278 12.78 -14.34 27.28
CA LYS A 278 12.94 -15.47 26.36
C LYS A 278 14.04 -16.42 26.85
N ASP A 279 15.11 -15.88 27.42
CA ASP A 279 16.33 -16.63 27.76
C ASP A 279 16.09 -17.68 28.86
N ASP A 280 15.05 -17.48 29.68
CA ASP A 280 14.63 -18.42 30.73
C ASP A 280 13.82 -19.60 30.18
N VAL A 281 13.44 -19.57 28.89
CA VAL A 281 12.74 -20.65 28.21
C VAL A 281 13.68 -21.33 27.23
N GLN A 282 14.02 -22.59 27.51
CA GLN A 282 14.81 -23.42 26.61
C GLN A 282 13.92 -24.52 26.01
N LYS A 283 14.01 -24.68 24.69
CA LYS A 283 13.33 -25.76 23.98
C LYS A 283 14.32 -26.88 23.73
N GLU A 284 14.14 -27.97 24.46
CA GLU A 284 14.85 -29.22 24.23
C GLU A 284 13.95 -30.17 23.44
N THR A 285 14.53 -30.97 22.55
CA THR A 285 13.81 -31.97 21.76
C THR A 285 14.52 -33.29 21.93
N VAL A 286 13.84 -34.24 22.57
CA VAL A 286 14.31 -35.60 22.83
C VAL A 286 13.67 -36.54 21.80
N TYR A 287 14.45 -37.46 21.26
CA TYR A 287 13.98 -38.47 20.30
C TYR A 287 13.87 -39.80 21.02
N CYS A 288 12.71 -40.44 20.96
CA CYS A 288 12.49 -41.78 21.51
C CYS A 288 12.12 -42.75 20.40
N LEU A 289 12.51 -44.02 20.54
CA LEU A 289 11.99 -45.09 19.71
C LEU A 289 10.48 -45.22 19.92
N ASN A 290 9.77 -45.48 18.84
CA ASN A 290 8.33 -45.74 18.89
C ASN A 290 8.08 -47.23 19.18
N ASP A 291 8.63 -47.71 20.29
CA ASP A 291 8.41 -49.02 20.90
C ASP A 291 7.70 -48.87 22.25
N ASP A 292 7.31 -49.99 22.88
CA ASP A 292 6.58 -49.97 24.16
C ASP A 292 7.43 -49.40 25.32
N ASP A 293 8.76 -49.41 25.16
CA ASP A 293 9.74 -48.99 26.17
C ASP A 293 10.20 -47.53 26.01
N GLU A 294 9.80 -46.84 24.93
CA GLU A 294 10.12 -45.44 24.58
C GLU A 294 11.62 -45.08 24.77
N THR A 295 12.51 -45.95 24.28
CA THR A 295 13.95 -45.81 24.52
C THR A 295 14.51 -44.52 23.88
N GLU A 296 15.21 -43.70 24.67
CA GLU A 296 15.84 -42.46 24.19
C GLU A 296 17.00 -42.72 23.21
N VAL A 297 17.01 -41.98 22.10
CA VAL A 297 17.98 -42.10 21.02
C VAL A 297 18.69 -40.76 20.81
N GLN A 298 20.01 -40.82 20.61
CA GLN A 298 20.80 -39.63 20.29
C GLN A 298 20.49 -39.13 18.89
N ARG A 299 20.52 -37.82 18.70
CA ARG A 299 20.20 -37.19 17.41
C ARG A 299 21.09 -37.69 16.26
N ASP A 300 22.36 -37.97 16.54
CA ASP A 300 23.34 -38.41 15.54
C ASP A 300 23.10 -39.86 15.08
N ASP A 301 22.36 -40.64 15.86
CA ASP A 301 21.96 -42.01 15.50
C ASP A 301 20.65 -42.04 14.68
N THR A 302 20.08 -40.88 14.36
CA THR A 302 18.88 -40.77 13.54
C THR A 302 19.22 -40.53 12.07
N ILE A 303 18.55 -41.26 11.18
CA ILE A 303 18.63 -41.05 9.72
C ILE A 303 17.28 -40.59 9.18
N GLN A 304 17.31 -39.69 8.20
CA GLN A 304 16.10 -39.29 7.50
C GLN A 304 15.60 -40.47 6.66
N GLY A 305 14.29 -40.70 6.66
CA GLY A 305 13.66 -41.78 5.92
C GLY A 305 12.34 -41.33 5.32
N PHE A 306 12.00 -41.88 4.17
CA PHE A 306 10.74 -41.62 3.50
C PHE A 306 9.91 -42.89 3.45
N ARG A 307 8.60 -42.75 3.65
CA ARG A 307 7.67 -43.86 3.48
C ARG A 307 7.39 -44.06 1.99
N TYR A 308 7.60 -45.26 1.49
CA TYR A 308 7.24 -45.68 0.14
C TYR A 308 6.29 -46.88 0.24
N GLY A 309 4.99 -46.59 0.31
CA GLY A 309 3.97 -47.61 0.60
C GLY A 309 4.07 -48.10 2.05
N SER A 310 4.27 -49.42 2.22
CA SER A 310 4.49 -50.06 3.52
C SER A 310 5.91 -49.84 4.05
N ASP A 311 6.86 -49.61 3.16
CA ASP A 311 8.28 -49.70 3.47
C ASP A 311 8.84 -48.33 3.87
N ILE A 312 9.80 -48.32 4.79
CA ILE A 312 10.55 -47.13 5.18
C ILE A 312 11.90 -47.22 4.49
N VAL A 313 12.15 -46.30 3.55
CA VAL A 313 13.40 -46.23 2.82
C VAL A 313 14.30 -45.19 3.49
N PRO A 314 15.44 -45.59 4.07
CA PRO A 314 16.40 -44.64 4.60
C PRO A 314 17.02 -43.83 3.46
N PHE A 315 17.03 -42.51 3.57
CA PHE A 315 17.55 -41.62 2.56
C PHE A 315 18.25 -40.44 3.21
N SER A 316 19.57 -40.40 3.08
CA SER A 316 20.41 -39.37 3.68
C SER A 316 20.15 -38.01 3.02
N LYS A 317 20.46 -36.92 3.73
CA LYS A 317 20.31 -35.56 3.18
C LYS A 317 21.29 -35.31 2.03
N GLU A 318 22.45 -35.95 2.07
CA GLU A 318 23.47 -35.89 1.04
C GLU A 318 22.98 -36.54 -0.25
N ASP A 319 22.37 -37.72 -0.15
CA ASP A 319 21.76 -38.42 -1.28
C ASP A 319 20.56 -37.63 -1.82
N GLU A 320 19.73 -37.07 -0.94
CA GLU A 320 18.61 -36.21 -1.33
C GLU A 320 19.06 -35.01 -2.16
N GLU A 321 20.07 -34.27 -1.71
CA GLU A 321 20.55 -33.09 -2.43
C GLU A 321 21.26 -33.43 -3.77
N GLN A 322 21.86 -34.62 -3.86
CA GLN A 322 22.46 -35.11 -5.11
C GLN A 322 21.40 -35.54 -6.13
N MET A 323 20.38 -36.30 -5.68
CA MET A 323 19.34 -36.87 -6.54
C MET A 323 18.15 -35.94 -6.80
N LYS A 324 18.01 -34.87 -6.02
CA LYS A 324 16.94 -33.87 -6.21
C LYS A 324 16.99 -33.29 -7.62
N TYR A 325 15.81 -33.13 -8.22
CA TYR A 325 15.68 -32.47 -9.51
C TYR A 325 16.23 -31.02 -9.44
N LYS A 326 17.20 -30.72 -10.31
CA LYS A 326 17.84 -29.42 -10.39
C LYS A 326 17.31 -28.65 -11.58
N THR A 327 16.81 -27.45 -11.33
CA THR A 327 16.41 -26.52 -12.38
C THR A 327 17.65 -25.80 -12.90
N GLU A 328 17.91 -25.87 -14.21
CA GLU A 328 19.12 -25.30 -14.84
C GLU A 328 19.26 -23.78 -14.62
N ALA A 329 18.15 -23.05 -14.74
CA ALA A 329 18.10 -21.61 -14.59
C ALA A 329 16.67 -21.12 -14.32
N LYS A 330 16.55 -19.84 -13.93
CA LYS A 330 15.27 -19.15 -13.99
C LYS A 330 14.76 -19.14 -15.43
N CYS A 331 13.47 -19.37 -15.64
CA CYS A 331 12.89 -19.39 -16.98
C CYS A 331 11.42 -18.98 -17.00
N PHE A 332 11.00 -18.44 -18.14
CA PHE A 332 9.60 -18.20 -18.48
C PHE A 332 9.36 -18.71 -19.91
N SER A 333 9.31 -20.03 -20.09
CA SER A 333 9.28 -20.64 -21.43
C SER A 333 7.87 -21.02 -21.83
N VAL A 334 7.42 -20.60 -23.00
CA VAL A 334 6.15 -21.06 -23.59
C VAL A 334 6.29 -22.51 -24.01
N LEU A 335 5.39 -23.36 -23.50
CA LEU A 335 5.26 -24.77 -23.86
C LEU A 335 4.30 -24.95 -25.05
N GLY A 336 3.26 -24.12 -25.11
CA GLY A 336 2.26 -24.15 -26.16
C GLY A 336 1.15 -23.13 -25.94
N PHE A 337 0.17 -23.13 -26.84
CA PHE A 337 -1.00 -22.27 -26.77
C PHE A 337 -2.28 -23.10 -26.72
N SER A 338 -3.28 -22.61 -25.99
CA SER A 338 -4.57 -23.27 -25.79
C SER A 338 -5.68 -22.23 -25.87
N ARG A 339 -6.93 -22.64 -26.16
CA ARG A 339 -8.07 -21.71 -26.14
C ARG A 339 -8.33 -21.25 -24.71
N SER A 340 -8.62 -19.96 -24.52
CA SER A 340 -8.94 -19.40 -23.20
C SER A 340 -10.06 -20.18 -22.49
N SER A 341 -11.05 -20.67 -23.24
CA SER A 341 -12.19 -21.46 -22.72
C SER A 341 -11.81 -22.83 -22.13
N GLN A 342 -10.63 -23.38 -22.45
CA GLN A 342 -10.17 -24.66 -21.91
C GLN A 342 -9.63 -24.52 -20.48
N ILE A 343 -9.20 -23.31 -20.09
CA ILE A 343 -8.64 -23.05 -18.77
C ILE A 343 -9.72 -22.40 -17.89
N GLN A 344 -10.28 -23.20 -17.00
CA GLN A 344 -11.29 -22.75 -16.05
C GLN A 344 -10.65 -22.19 -14.78
N ARG A 345 -11.29 -21.16 -14.20
CA ARG A 345 -10.77 -20.45 -13.02
C ARG A 345 -10.56 -21.35 -11.79
N HIS A 346 -11.36 -22.41 -11.64
CA HIS A 346 -11.22 -23.36 -10.53
C HIS A 346 -9.99 -24.28 -10.65
N TYR A 347 -9.29 -24.28 -11.79
CA TYR A 347 -8.00 -24.95 -11.94
C TYR A 347 -6.81 -24.09 -11.51
N TYR A 348 -7.02 -22.82 -11.16
CA TYR A 348 -5.91 -21.98 -10.71
C TYR A 348 -5.35 -22.49 -9.39
N MET A 349 -4.03 -22.66 -9.36
CA MET A 349 -3.27 -23.11 -8.19
C MET A 349 -2.37 -21.98 -7.64
N GLY A 350 -1.79 -22.25 -6.48
CA GLY A 350 -0.82 -21.39 -5.82
C GLY A 350 -1.42 -20.18 -5.10
N ASN A 351 -0.53 -19.33 -4.57
CA ASN A 351 -0.86 -18.26 -3.62
C ASN A 351 -0.47 -16.85 -4.11
N GLN A 352 -0.04 -16.73 -5.37
CA GLN A 352 0.39 -15.47 -5.94
C GLN A 352 0.00 -15.37 -7.42
N VAL A 353 -0.23 -14.13 -7.87
CA VAL A 353 -0.46 -13.80 -9.28
C VAL A 353 0.66 -12.89 -9.73
N LEU A 354 1.30 -13.22 -10.85
CA LEU A 354 2.36 -12.39 -11.43
C LEU A 354 1.82 -11.56 -12.59
N LYS A 355 2.16 -10.27 -12.60
CA LYS A 355 2.01 -9.40 -13.77
C LYS A 355 3.33 -9.35 -14.51
N VAL A 356 3.33 -9.71 -15.78
CA VAL A 356 4.51 -9.73 -16.65
C VAL A 356 4.41 -8.56 -17.63
N PHE A 357 5.47 -7.76 -17.69
CA PHE A 357 5.65 -6.65 -18.60
C PHE A 357 6.89 -6.86 -19.48
N ALA A 358 6.99 -6.10 -20.56
CA ALA A 358 8.25 -5.96 -21.27
C ALA A 358 9.33 -5.35 -20.37
N ALA A 359 10.60 -5.68 -20.63
CA ALA A 359 11.71 -5.10 -19.90
C ALA A 359 11.75 -3.58 -20.07
N LYS A 360 12.00 -2.87 -18.97
CA LYS A 360 12.22 -1.42 -18.99
C LYS A 360 13.47 -1.14 -19.84
N ASP A 361 13.40 -0.10 -20.67
CA ASP A 361 14.49 0.36 -21.55
C ASP A 361 14.79 -0.59 -22.74
N ASP A 362 13.83 -1.41 -23.18
CA ASP A 362 13.94 -2.24 -24.38
C ASP A 362 12.70 -2.07 -25.29
N GLU A 363 12.79 -1.14 -26.25
CA GLU A 363 11.70 -0.86 -27.19
C GLU A 363 11.39 -2.06 -28.08
N ASN A 364 12.41 -2.81 -28.52
CA ASN A 364 12.22 -3.99 -29.36
C ASN A 364 11.49 -5.09 -28.60
N ALA A 365 11.85 -5.32 -27.34
CA ALA A 365 11.13 -6.25 -26.49
C ALA A 365 9.70 -5.76 -26.19
N ALA A 366 9.48 -4.46 -26.03
CA ALA A 366 8.15 -3.89 -25.83
C ALA A 366 7.24 -4.12 -27.04
N VAL A 367 7.72 -3.86 -28.26
CA VAL A 367 6.97 -4.12 -29.49
C VAL A 367 6.69 -5.61 -29.67
N ALA A 368 7.69 -6.48 -29.45
CA ALA A 368 7.51 -7.93 -29.57
C ALA A 368 6.52 -8.47 -28.52
N PHE A 369 6.59 -7.98 -27.29
CA PHE A 369 5.68 -8.34 -26.21
C PHE A 369 4.25 -7.85 -26.50
N SER A 370 4.10 -6.61 -26.95
CA SER A 370 2.80 -6.04 -27.34
C SER A 370 2.15 -6.84 -28.46
N ALA A 371 2.90 -7.17 -29.52
CA ALA A 371 2.41 -8.01 -30.62
C ALA A 371 1.94 -9.38 -30.13
N LEU A 372 2.64 -9.98 -29.17
CA LEU A 372 2.21 -11.24 -28.55
C LEU A 372 0.91 -11.07 -27.74
N VAL A 373 0.79 -10.01 -26.94
CA VAL A 373 -0.40 -9.75 -26.12
C VAL A 373 -1.64 -9.53 -26.99
N HIS A 374 -1.54 -8.70 -28.03
CA HIS A 374 -2.63 -8.47 -28.99
C HIS A 374 -3.02 -9.76 -29.73
N ALA A 375 -2.05 -10.53 -30.22
CA ALA A 375 -2.33 -11.79 -30.90
C ALA A 375 -3.05 -12.80 -29.98
N LEU A 376 -2.67 -12.89 -28.70
CA LEU A 376 -3.37 -13.75 -27.73
C LEU A 376 -4.81 -13.29 -27.50
N ASP A 377 -5.06 -11.98 -27.39
CA ASP A 377 -6.40 -11.44 -27.15
C ASP A 377 -7.32 -11.57 -28.37
N GLU A 378 -6.83 -11.23 -29.56
CA GLU A 378 -7.57 -11.32 -30.82
C GLU A 378 -8.00 -12.76 -31.12
N LEU A 379 -7.09 -13.72 -30.92
CA LEU A 379 -7.34 -15.13 -31.18
C LEU A 379 -8.05 -15.83 -30.01
N LYS A 380 -8.28 -15.15 -28.88
CA LYS A 380 -8.83 -15.70 -27.62
C LYS A 380 -8.11 -16.97 -27.16
N VAL A 381 -6.79 -16.95 -27.27
CA VAL A 381 -5.89 -18.02 -26.84
C VAL A 381 -5.02 -17.56 -25.67
N VAL A 382 -4.47 -18.52 -24.95
CA VAL A 382 -3.60 -18.32 -23.79
C VAL A 382 -2.32 -19.10 -23.98
N ALA A 383 -1.24 -18.61 -23.39
CA ALA A 383 0.05 -19.31 -23.41
C ALA A 383 0.19 -20.20 -22.17
N ILE A 384 0.55 -21.47 -22.37
CA ILE A 384 0.93 -22.38 -21.29
C ILE A 384 2.44 -22.26 -21.14
N VAL A 385 2.90 -21.94 -19.93
CA VAL A 385 4.29 -21.57 -19.65
C VAL A 385 4.90 -22.45 -18.56
N ARG A 386 6.17 -22.82 -18.75
CA ARG A 386 7.05 -23.32 -17.71
C ARG A 386 7.72 -22.14 -17.02
N TYR A 387 7.35 -21.94 -15.76
CA TYR A 387 7.89 -20.91 -14.89
C TYR A 387 8.88 -21.50 -13.89
N ALA A 388 10.06 -20.92 -13.76
CA ALA A 388 10.97 -21.20 -12.65
C ALA A 388 11.55 -19.89 -12.13
N TYR A 389 11.33 -19.58 -10.85
CA TYR A 389 11.78 -18.32 -10.24
C TYR A 389 13.30 -18.21 -10.18
N ASP A 390 13.96 -19.29 -9.76
CA ASP A 390 15.41 -19.44 -9.71
C ASP A 390 15.82 -20.92 -9.85
N ARG A 391 17.12 -21.22 -9.71
CA ARG A 391 17.67 -22.59 -9.79
C ARG A 391 17.28 -23.50 -8.62
N ARG A 392 16.87 -22.92 -7.49
CA ARG A 392 16.54 -23.62 -6.25
C ARG A 392 15.06 -23.99 -6.19
N CYS A 393 14.23 -23.24 -6.91
CA CYS A 393 12.81 -23.48 -7.01
C CYS A 393 12.49 -24.63 -7.98
N ASN A 394 11.47 -25.41 -7.62
CA ASN A 394 10.87 -26.38 -8.53
C ASN A 394 10.19 -25.62 -9.68
N PRO A 395 10.31 -26.11 -10.93
CA PRO A 395 9.60 -25.51 -12.05
C PRO A 395 8.10 -25.75 -11.87
N GLN A 396 7.31 -24.76 -12.26
CA GLN A 396 5.86 -24.78 -12.20
C GLN A 396 5.31 -24.61 -13.61
N ILE A 397 4.18 -25.25 -13.87
CA ILE A 397 3.39 -25.00 -15.06
C ILE A 397 2.38 -23.93 -14.70
N GLY A 398 2.14 -23.01 -15.61
CA GLY A 398 1.10 -22.03 -15.45
C GLY A 398 0.57 -21.54 -16.78
N VAL A 399 -0.39 -20.65 -16.68
CA VAL A 399 -1.07 -20.03 -17.81
C VAL A 399 -0.81 -18.53 -17.80
N ALA A 400 -0.59 -17.98 -18.99
CA ALA A 400 -0.35 -16.58 -19.25
C ALA A 400 -1.53 -16.01 -20.07
N PHE A 401 -2.34 -15.17 -19.41
CA PHE A 401 -3.49 -14.49 -20.01
C PHE A 401 -3.13 -13.08 -20.46
N PRO A 402 -3.50 -12.65 -21.67
CA PRO A 402 -3.37 -11.27 -22.09
C PRO A 402 -4.37 -10.38 -21.33
N TYR A 403 -3.96 -9.14 -21.02
CA TYR A 403 -4.83 -8.14 -20.44
C TYR A 403 -4.41 -6.74 -20.88
N ILE A 404 -5.31 -6.05 -21.56
CA ILE A 404 -5.06 -4.74 -22.18
C ILE A 404 -5.89 -3.69 -21.45
N LYS A 405 -5.23 -2.60 -21.04
CA LYS A 405 -5.83 -1.39 -20.48
C LYS A 405 -5.33 -0.17 -21.23
N ASP A 406 -6.08 0.93 -21.16
CA ASP A 406 -5.76 2.19 -21.83
C ASP A 406 -4.33 2.69 -21.51
N ALA A 407 -3.87 2.48 -20.27
CA ALA A 407 -2.54 2.92 -19.82
C ALA A 407 -1.42 1.88 -20.02
N TYR A 408 -1.75 0.58 -20.12
CA TYR A 408 -0.73 -0.46 -20.21
C TYR A 408 -1.25 -1.81 -20.71
N GLU A 409 -0.34 -2.58 -21.29
CA GLU A 409 -0.54 -3.96 -21.69
C GLU A 409 0.24 -4.89 -20.76
N VAL A 410 -0.38 -6.00 -20.33
CA VAL A 410 0.24 -6.93 -19.37
C VAL A 410 -0.20 -8.36 -19.64
N ILE A 411 0.65 -9.31 -19.25
CA ILE A 411 0.27 -10.72 -19.15
C ILE A 411 0.11 -11.08 -17.67
N PHE A 412 -1.04 -11.66 -17.32
CA PHE A 412 -1.23 -12.26 -16.01
C PHE A 412 -0.83 -13.73 -16.03
N HIS A 413 0.08 -14.10 -15.15
CA HIS A 413 0.49 -15.49 -14.94
C HIS A 413 -0.14 -16.06 -13.68
N PHE A 414 -0.81 -17.21 -13.84
CA PHE A 414 -1.37 -18.04 -12.78
C PHE A 414 -0.74 -19.42 -12.82
N TYR A 415 -0.55 -20.05 -11.67
CA TYR A 415 -0.18 -21.46 -11.64
C TYR A 415 -1.38 -22.34 -12.02
N LEU A 416 -1.08 -23.43 -12.72
CA LEU A 416 -2.04 -24.47 -13.07
C LEU A 416 -1.77 -25.75 -12.30
#